data_AF-A0A1L9NB37-F1
#
_entry.id   AF-A0A1L9NB37-F1
#
_cell.length_a   1.000
_cell.length_b   1.000
_cell.length_c   1.000
_cell.angle_alpha   90.00
_cell.angle_beta   90.00
_cell.angle_gamma   90.00
#
_symmetry.space_group_name_H-M   'P 1'
#
loop_
_entity.id
_entity.type
_entity.pdbx_description
1 polymer ?
#
loop_
_entity_poly.entity_id
_entity_poly.type
_entity_poly.pdbx_seq_one_letter_code
_entity_poly.pdbx_strand_id
1 'polypeptide(L)'
;MKPQDSLPESANAPLEPSPTKSPKGKSPSDTRPSRRPSVHLTAEDFDKYQSHCHRMTLSQVGYYPDTSRLKIDYLNLQDEVHSWTDAFVCVDTPSLSRVQKQMIIRRLDKYCIQESWTKIQSLLSPSYRAVFQYYLAEAMIYQTIFTHLLEKPFRFLDGKRDGTDKTGDLSFSERIQYLYERYYESSPVNAVWWKSVTLSLANLKEDDMAKSSRDKTPYEFGDRSRKRQANMAKGLADQLLADSLFQLLLRELAGAEEETARRERLVKLFQDTARALTNHEVMLGGQVKVHQLPELEKFDTSTGLMFSAKQEDPPLYVPKPRGRVILVVRPGVCRYDTPIRYVPFSHRPLRLEELEGEPTSWLICKAEVLMEKVRTDRSSDKYESDPEDRDVSP
;
A
#
# COMPACT_ATOMS: atom_id res chain seq x y z
N MET A 1 -76.03 35.69 -9.21
CA MET A 1 -77.10 35.66 -8.19
C MET A 1 -77.13 34.26 -7.58
N LYS A 2 -76.81 34.13 -6.28
CA LYS A 2 -77.27 33.03 -5.39
C LYS A 2 -78.81 33.14 -5.22
N PRO A 3 -79.55 32.20 -4.57
CA PRO A 3 -79.16 30.99 -3.79
C PRO A 3 -79.85 29.67 -4.25
N GLN A 4 -79.33 28.46 -4.01
CA GLN A 4 -79.40 27.58 -2.80
C GLN A 4 -80.81 26.99 -2.52
N ASP A 5 -81.03 25.74 -2.11
CA ASP A 5 -80.25 24.84 -1.25
C ASP A 5 -80.46 23.33 -1.54
N SER A 6 -79.55 22.57 -0.95
CA SER A 6 -79.16 21.15 -0.97
C SER A 6 -80.04 20.13 -0.20
N LEU A 7 -80.09 18.88 -0.74
CA LEU A 7 -79.92 17.52 -0.13
C LEU A 7 -80.64 17.12 1.19
N PRO A 8 -80.90 15.81 1.50
CA PRO A 8 -79.93 14.71 1.39
C PRO A 8 -80.38 13.27 1.06
N GLU A 9 -79.39 12.51 0.54
CA GLU A 9 -78.98 11.10 0.78
C GLU A 9 -80.00 9.96 0.97
N SER A 10 -79.87 8.88 0.17
CA SER A 10 -80.08 7.50 0.64
C SER A 10 -79.33 6.46 -0.21
N ALA A 11 -78.62 5.55 0.46
CA ALA A 11 -77.92 4.40 -0.08
C ALA A 11 -78.87 3.27 -0.53
N ASN A 12 -78.44 2.44 -1.49
CA ASN A 12 -79.05 1.14 -1.80
C ASN A 12 -77.97 0.08 -2.08
N ALA A 13 -78.20 -1.12 -1.55
CA ALA A 13 -77.34 -2.31 -1.60
C ALA A 13 -77.80 -3.32 -2.69
N PRO A 14 -77.45 -4.63 -2.65
CA PRO A 14 -76.49 -5.34 -3.52
C PRO A 14 -77.15 -6.47 -4.38
N LEU A 15 -76.38 -7.24 -5.19
CA LEU A 15 -76.76 -8.60 -5.67
C LEU A 15 -75.57 -9.39 -6.29
N GLU A 16 -75.37 -10.64 -5.86
CA GLU A 16 -74.51 -11.69 -6.46
C GLU A 16 -75.12 -12.30 -7.75
N PRO A 17 -74.36 -13.13 -8.51
CA PRO A 17 -74.75 -14.56 -8.56
C PRO A 17 -73.60 -15.60 -8.73
N SER A 18 -73.68 -16.67 -7.91
CA SER A 18 -73.55 -18.15 -8.09
C SER A 18 -72.64 -18.87 -9.15
N PRO A 19 -72.23 -20.15 -8.89
CA PRO A 19 -71.00 -20.78 -9.39
C PRO A 19 -71.19 -21.86 -10.48
N THR A 20 -70.16 -22.12 -11.32
CA THR A 20 -70.16 -23.25 -12.27
C THR A 20 -68.87 -24.09 -12.24
N LYS A 21 -69.06 -25.36 -11.88
CA LYS A 21 -68.33 -26.63 -12.11
C LYS A 21 -66.95 -26.64 -12.80
N SER A 22 -66.02 -27.38 -12.19
CA SER A 22 -64.76 -27.89 -12.75
C SER A 22 -64.95 -29.01 -13.78
N PRO A 23 -63.93 -29.28 -14.62
CA PRO A 23 -63.66 -30.63 -15.11
C PRO A 23 -62.27 -31.15 -14.70
N LYS A 24 -62.23 -32.42 -14.27
CA LYS A 24 -61.02 -33.23 -14.05
C LYS A 24 -60.53 -33.80 -15.39
N GLY A 25 -59.20 -33.88 -15.56
CA GLY A 25 -58.56 -35.02 -16.24
C GLY A 25 -57.35 -34.70 -17.12
N LYS A 26 -56.14 -34.95 -16.61
CA LYS A 26 -55.07 -35.77 -17.23
C LYS A 26 -53.85 -35.89 -16.29
N SER A 27 -53.28 -37.09 -16.24
CA SER A 27 -52.20 -37.56 -15.36
C SER A 27 -50.82 -37.56 -16.11
N PRO A 28 -49.72 -38.16 -15.62
CA PRO A 28 -48.59 -37.47 -14.96
C PRO A 28 -47.21 -37.75 -15.62
N SER A 29 -46.31 -36.77 -15.70
CA SER A 29 -44.85 -37.03 -15.70
C SER A 29 -44.05 -35.73 -15.56
N ASP A 30 -42.84 -35.87 -15.02
CA ASP A 30 -41.75 -34.88 -14.89
C ASP A 30 -41.67 -34.10 -13.58
N THR A 31 -41.58 -34.83 -12.46
CA THR A 31 -40.96 -34.30 -11.23
C THR A 31 -39.44 -34.19 -11.42
N ARG A 32 -39.02 -32.98 -11.81
CA ARG A 32 -37.67 -32.43 -11.65
C ARG A 32 -37.16 -32.59 -10.20
N PRO A 33 -35.82 -32.60 -9.99
CA PRO A 33 -35.20 -32.99 -8.72
C PRO A 33 -35.64 -32.09 -7.56
N SER A 34 -35.89 -32.73 -6.41
CA SER A 34 -36.33 -32.12 -5.17
C SER A 34 -35.54 -30.83 -4.89
N ARG A 35 -36.25 -29.70 -4.82
CA ARG A 35 -35.72 -28.45 -4.28
C ARG A 35 -35.01 -28.75 -2.97
N ARG A 36 -33.74 -28.35 -2.88
CA ARG A 36 -32.99 -28.27 -1.61
C ARG A 36 -33.86 -27.55 -0.57
N PRO A 37 -33.81 -27.93 0.71
CA PRO A 37 -34.61 -27.27 1.74
C PRO A 37 -34.25 -25.77 1.75
N SER A 38 -35.18 -24.94 1.29
CA SER A 38 -35.10 -23.51 1.45
C SER A 38 -35.35 -23.22 2.92
N VAL A 39 -34.30 -22.82 3.63
CA VAL A 39 -34.45 -22.20 4.94
C VAL A 39 -35.17 -20.89 4.71
N HIS A 40 -36.49 -20.88 4.91
CA HIS A 40 -37.28 -19.66 4.91
C HIS A 40 -36.98 -18.94 6.21
N LEU A 41 -36.08 -17.96 6.15
CA LEU A 41 -35.94 -16.99 7.23
C LEU A 41 -37.28 -16.27 7.39
N THR A 42 -37.70 -16.02 8.63
CA THR A 42 -38.79 -15.10 8.90
C THR A 42 -38.42 -13.71 8.36
N ALA A 43 -39.40 -12.82 8.12
CA ALA A 43 -39.09 -11.46 7.67
C ALA A 43 -38.12 -10.74 8.64
N GLU A 44 -38.27 -10.97 9.95
CA GLU A 44 -37.35 -10.44 10.96
C GLU A 44 -35.95 -11.07 10.90
N ASP A 45 -35.84 -12.38 10.64
CA ASP A 45 -34.52 -13.03 10.53
C ASP A 45 -33.85 -12.72 9.18
N PHE A 46 -34.64 -12.47 8.14
CA PHE A 46 -34.16 -11.95 6.87
C PHE A 46 -33.67 -10.50 7.03
N ASP A 47 -34.38 -9.65 7.76
CA ASP A 47 -33.91 -8.29 8.09
C ASP A 47 -32.68 -8.31 8.99
N LYS A 48 -32.58 -9.23 9.96
CA LYS A 48 -31.37 -9.43 10.76
C LYS A 48 -30.20 -9.93 9.93
N TYR A 49 -30.44 -10.83 8.98
CA TYR A 49 -29.45 -11.36 8.04
C TYR A 49 -29.03 -10.29 7.04
N GLN A 50 -29.97 -9.53 6.47
CA GLN A 50 -29.71 -8.45 5.54
C GLN A 50 -29.02 -7.29 6.25
N SER A 51 -29.41 -6.97 7.49
CA SER A 51 -28.67 -6.06 8.38
C SER A 51 -27.31 -6.63 8.75
N HIS A 52 -27.13 -7.95 8.91
CA HIS A 52 -25.83 -8.57 9.14
C HIS A 52 -24.92 -8.51 7.91
N CYS A 53 -25.44 -8.85 6.73
CA CYS A 53 -24.76 -8.71 5.45
C CYS A 53 -24.46 -7.26 5.16
N HIS A 54 -25.40 -6.34 5.37
CA HIS A 54 -25.20 -4.91 5.28
C HIS A 54 -24.26 -4.41 6.37
N ARG A 55 -24.14 -5.05 7.53
CA ARG A 55 -23.10 -4.78 8.55
C ARG A 55 -21.74 -5.35 8.17
N MET A 56 -21.69 -6.43 7.40
CA MET A 56 -20.46 -6.91 6.76
C MET A 56 -20.11 -6.02 5.56
N THR A 57 -21.10 -5.45 4.88
CA THR A 57 -20.90 -4.35 3.94
C THR A 57 -20.46 -3.09 4.69
N LEU A 58 -21.01 -2.78 5.86
CA LEU A 58 -20.55 -1.71 6.75
C LEU A 58 -19.24 -2.08 7.43
N SER A 59 -18.76 -3.33 7.40
CA SER A 59 -17.37 -3.67 7.76
C SER A 59 -16.36 -3.11 6.73
N GLN A 60 -16.87 -2.41 5.70
CA GLN A 60 -16.22 -1.24 5.09
C GLN A 60 -15.88 -0.11 6.08
N VAL A 61 -16.04 -0.28 7.40
CA VAL A 61 -15.43 0.57 8.44
C VAL A 61 -13.93 0.70 8.12
N GLY A 62 -13.56 1.76 7.38
CA GLY A 62 -12.18 2.05 6.98
C GLY A 62 -11.81 1.86 5.50
N TYR A 63 -12.65 1.26 4.64
CA TYR A 63 -12.35 1.23 3.19
C TYR A 63 -12.88 2.49 2.51
N TYR A 64 -12.11 3.57 2.62
CA TYR A 64 -12.26 4.78 1.83
C TYR A 64 -10.95 4.97 1.07
N PRO A 65 -10.84 4.46 -0.18
CA PRO A 65 -9.60 4.54 -0.93
C PRO A 65 -9.27 6.01 -1.20
N ASP A 66 -8.28 6.55 -0.49
CA ASP A 66 -7.75 7.89 -0.68
C ASP A 66 -6.32 7.79 -1.20
N THR A 67 -6.21 7.62 -2.52
CA THR A 67 -4.92 7.45 -3.19
C THR A 67 -4.09 8.73 -3.12
N SER A 68 -4.72 9.90 -3.09
CA SER A 68 -4.04 11.19 -2.89
C SER A 68 -3.37 11.27 -1.53
N ARG A 69 -4.04 10.80 -0.45
CA ARG A 69 -3.41 10.73 0.88
C ARG A 69 -2.19 9.80 0.89
N LEU A 70 -2.29 8.65 0.23
CA LEU A 70 -1.17 7.72 0.12
C LEU A 70 0.02 8.36 -0.61
N LYS A 71 -0.22 9.01 -1.75
CA LYS A 71 0.83 9.74 -2.49
C LYS A 71 1.49 10.81 -1.62
N ILE A 72 0.70 11.60 -0.88
CA ILE A 72 1.21 12.60 0.05
C ILE A 72 2.12 11.97 1.12
N ASP A 73 1.73 10.84 1.70
CA ASP A 73 2.57 10.17 2.70
C ASP A 73 3.90 9.65 2.10
N TYR A 74 3.92 9.21 0.83
CA TYR A 74 5.16 8.83 0.12
C TYR A 74 6.04 10.04 -0.23
N LEU A 75 5.44 11.19 -0.56
CA LEU A 75 6.17 12.45 -0.74
C LEU A 75 6.80 12.91 0.58
N ASN A 76 6.04 12.88 1.68
CA ASN A 76 6.56 13.19 3.01
C ASN A 76 7.70 12.24 3.41
N LEU A 77 7.58 10.94 3.10
CA LEU A 77 8.66 9.99 3.31
C LEU A 77 9.92 10.38 2.52
N GLN A 78 9.75 10.82 1.27
CA GLN A 78 10.86 11.29 0.46
C GLN A 78 11.55 12.51 1.07
N ASP A 79 10.79 13.51 1.47
CA ASP A 79 11.31 14.72 2.10
C ASP A 79 12.04 14.41 3.42
N GLU A 80 11.50 13.52 4.25
CA GLU A 80 12.11 13.12 5.53
C GLU A 80 13.39 12.31 5.33
N VAL A 81 13.42 11.39 4.37
CA VAL A 81 14.64 10.64 4.02
C VAL A 81 15.72 11.60 3.51
N HIS A 82 15.36 12.49 2.58
CA HIS A 82 16.28 13.48 2.03
C HIS A 82 16.80 14.45 3.10
N SER A 83 15.93 14.94 3.98
CA SER A 83 16.31 15.80 5.10
C SER A 83 17.21 15.10 6.11
N TRP A 84 17.01 13.79 6.32
CA TRP A 84 17.88 13.01 7.18
C TRP A 84 19.25 12.79 6.56
N THR A 85 19.32 12.44 5.27
CA THR A 85 20.60 12.19 4.58
C THR A 85 21.41 13.47 4.42
N ASP A 86 20.79 14.59 4.05
CA ASP A 86 21.43 15.91 4.00
C ASP A 86 22.10 16.27 5.33
N ALA A 87 21.42 15.97 6.45
CA ALA A 87 21.91 16.29 7.77
C ALA A 87 23.03 15.36 8.29
N PHE A 88 23.14 14.12 7.84
CA PHE A 88 24.00 13.12 8.52
C PHE A 88 24.94 12.30 7.60
N VAL A 89 24.85 12.45 6.29
CA VAL A 89 25.77 11.80 5.32
C VAL A 89 26.99 12.69 5.09
N CYS A 90 28.12 12.07 4.72
CA CYS A 90 29.34 12.78 4.34
C CYS A 90 29.11 13.73 3.15
N VAL A 91 29.58 14.98 3.29
CA VAL A 91 29.54 15.99 2.22
C VAL A 91 30.38 15.56 1.02
N ASP A 92 31.59 15.08 1.27
CA ASP A 92 32.47 14.53 0.25
C ASP A 92 32.37 13.01 0.19
N THR A 93 32.65 12.43 -0.98
CA THR A 93 32.73 10.97 -1.12
C THR A 93 33.80 10.43 -0.16
N PRO A 94 33.44 9.55 0.79
CA PRO A 94 34.38 9.04 1.78
C PRO A 94 35.51 8.24 1.11
N SER A 95 36.68 8.20 1.77
CA SER A 95 37.81 7.39 1.30
C SER A 95 37.56 5.91 1.57
N LEU A 96 36.85 5.26 0.65
CA LEU A 96 36.48 3.85 0.75
C LEU A 96 37.49 2.96 0.04
N SER A 97 37.90 1.87 0.72
CA SER A 97 38.69 0.80 0.12
C SER A 97 37.92 0.11 -1.02
N ARG A 98 38.66 -0.58 -1.91
CA ARG A 98 38.05 -1.33 -3.02
C ARG A 98 37.04 -2.38 -2.53
N VAL A 99 37.32 -3.02 -1.40
CA VAL A 99 36.45 -4.04 -0.81
C VAL A 99 35.17 -3.42 -0.28
N GLN A 100 35.27 -2.32 0.49
CA GLN A 100 34.10 -1.59 1.01
C GLN A 100 33.19 -1.10 -0.11
N LYS A 101 33.75 -0.50 -1.16
CA LYS A 101 33.01 -0.08 -2.35
C LYS A 101 32.20 -1.23 -2.94
N GLN A 102 32.83 -2.39 -3.15
CA GLN A 102 32.13 -3.55 -3.71
C GLN A 102 31.06 -4.12 -2.77
N MET A 103 31.29 -4.09 -1.45
CA MET A 103 30.31 -4.57 -0.47
C MET A 103 29.07 -3.67 -0.42
N ILE A 104 29.23 -2.35 -0.54
CA ILE A 104 28.10 -1.41 -0.62
C ILE A 104 27.26 -1.68 -1.88
N ILE A 105 27.90 -1.82 -3.05
CA ILE A 105 27.18 -2.14 -4.29
C ILE A 105 26.44 -3.48 -4.20
N ARG A 106 27.07 -4.51 -3.61
CA ARG A 106 26.46 -5.83 -3.40
C ARG A 106 25.29 -5.79 -2.43
N ARG A 107 25.37 -4.99 -1.37
CA ARG A 107 24.26 -4.83 -0.43
C ARG A 107 23.02 -4.27 -1.14
N LEU A 108 23.24 -3.30 -2.02
CA LEU A 108 22.20 -2.69 -2.85
C LEU A 108 21.84 -3.57 -4.06
N ASP A 109 21.89 -4.90 -3.92
CA ASP A 109 21.33 -5.81 -4.91
C ASP A 109 19.86 -5.44 -5.18
N LYS A 110 19.46 -5.54 -6.44
CA LYS A 110 18.17 -5.03 -6.99
C LYS A 110 17.98 -3.50 -6.95
N TYR A 111 18.86 -2.73 -6.31
CA TYR A 111 18.81 -1.26 -6.33
C TYR A 111 19.89 -0.69 -7.25
N CYS A 112 21.10 -1.24 -7.22
CA CYS A 112 22.25 -0.77 -7.98
C CYS A 112 22.76 -1.83 -8.95
N ILE A 113 23.27 -1.39 -10.11
CA ILE A 113 23.93 -2.29 -11.06
C ILE A 113 25.14 -2.96 -10.41
N GLN A 114 25.30 -4.26 -10.62
CA GLN A 114 26.36 -5.06 -9.98
C GLN A 114 27.68 -4.97 -10.77
N GLU A 115 28.14 -3.75 -11.03
CA GLU A 115 29.39 -3.43 -11.73
C GLU A 115 30.44 -2.85 -10.76
N SER A 116 31.68 -2.70 -11.23
CA SER A 116 32.73 -2.09 -10.41
C SER A 116 32.44 -0.62 -10.13
N TRP A 117 32.84 -0.13 -8.95
CA TRP A 117 32.66 1.28 -8.56
C TRP A 117 33.17 2.26 -9.63
N THR A 118 34.36 2.01 -10.19
CA THR A 118 34.94 2.86 -11.25
C THR A 118 34.06 2.89 -12.50
N LYS A 119 33.48 1.74 -12.87
CA LYS A 119 32.57 1.65 -14.01
C LYS A 119 31.29 2.43 -13.73
N ILE A 120 30.66 2.23 -12.57
CA ILE A 120 29.48 3.00 -12.13
C ILE A 120 29.75 4.51 -12.19
N GLN A 121 30.85 4.96 -11.59
CA GLN A 121 31.26 6.36 -11.60
C GLN A 121 31.42 6.90 -13.04
N SER A 122 31.99 6.12 -13.97
CA SER A 122 32.14 6.55 -15.36
C SER A 122 30.82 6.79 -16.10
N LEU A 123 29.72 6.18 -15.65
CA LEU A 123 28.39 6.28 -16.25
C LEU A 123 27.58 7.47 -15.73
N LEU A 124 27.87 7.91 -14.50
CA LEU A 124 27.21 9.04 -13.86
C LEU A 124 27.72 10.37 -14.42
N SER A 125 26.87 11.39 -14.43
CA SER A 125 27.30 12.78 -14.65
C SER A 125 28.21 13.26 -13.51
N PRO A 126 29.09 14.25 -13.73
CA PRO A 126 29.93 14.82 -12.68
C PRO A 126 29.15 15.24 -11.42
N SER A 127 27.96 15.83 -11.60
CA SER A 127 27.07 16.22 -10.51
C SER A 127 26.64 15.02 -9.65
N TYR A 128 26.15 13.93 -10.27
CA TYR A 128 25.80 12.71 -9.54
C TYR A 128 27.00 12.01 -8.92
N ARG A 129 28.19 12.09 -9.51
CA ARG A 129 29.41 11.51 -8.92
C ARG A 129 29.76 12.19 -7.60
N ALA A 130 29.66 13.53 -7.55
CA ALA A 130 30.03 14.33 -6.39
C ALA A 130 29.18 14.01 -5.15
N VAL A 131 27.91 13.66 -5.37
CA VAL A 131 26.95 13.37 -4.29
C VAL A 131 26.52 11.90 -4.24
N PHE A 132 27.25 10.99 -4.87
CA PHE A 132 26.81 9.60 -5.01
C PHE A 132 26.60 8.89 -3.66
N GLN A 133 27.37 9.24 -2.63
CA GLN A 133 27.21 8.74 -1.27
C GLN A 133 25.85 9.06 -0.66
N TYR A 134 25.24 10.21 -1.00
CA TYR A 134 23.90 10.58 -0.56
C TYR A 134 22.87 9.61 -1.10
N TYR A 135 22.87 9.38 -2.42
CA TYR A 135 21.94 8.45 -3.05
C TYR A 135 22.11 7.00 -2.59
N LEU A 136 23.35 6.58 -2.29
CA LEU A 136 23.60 5.26 -1.70
C LEU A 136 22.99 5.14 -0.30
N ALA A 137 23.14 6.17 0.55
CA ALA A 137 22.58 6.19 1.89
C ALA A 137 21.04 6.20 1.85
N GLU A 138 20.43 7.03 0.98
CA GLU A 138 18.98 7.04 0.76
C GLU A 138 18.47 5.67 0.31
N ALA A 139 19.14 5.06 -0.68
CA ALA A 139 18.78 3.72 -1.16
C ALA A 139 18.86 2.66 -0.06
N MET A 140 19.85 2.72 0.84
CA MET A 140 19.96 1.80 1.98
C MET A 140 18.83 2.00 3.01
N ILE A 141 18.40 3.25 3.24
CA ILE A 141 17.24 3.55 4.09
C ILE A 141 15.97 2.98 3.45
N TYR A 142 15.72 3.28 2.18
CA TYR A 142 14.55 2.76 1.45
C TYR A 142 14.54 1.23 1.35
N GLN A 143 15.69 0.62 1.07
CA GLN A 143 15.82 -0.84 1.05
C GLN A 143 15.39 -1.44 2.39
N THR A 144 15.82 -0.85 3.51
CA THR A 144 15.46 -1.32 4.85
C THR A 144 13.97 -1.15 5.11
N ILE A 145 13.40 0.02 4.81
CA ILE A 145 11.97 0.32 4.99
C ILE A 145 11.11 -0.64 4.16
N PHE A 146 11.40 -0.77 2.87
CA PHE A 146 10.53 -1.49 1.95
C PHE A 146 10.60 -3.00 2.25
N THR A 147 11.80 -3.55 2.45
CA THR A 147 12.00 -4.97 2.74
C THR A 147 11.39 -5.40 4.09
N HIS A 148 11.42 -4.52 5.10
CA HIS A 148 11.05 -4.90 6.47
C HIS A 148 9.69 -4.39 6.94
N LEU A 149 9.17 -3.32 6.34
CA LEU A 149 7.89 -2.69 6.72
C LEU A 149 6.82 -2.83 5.64
N LEU A 150 7.16 -2.58 4.36
CA LEU A 150 6.19 -2.64 3.26
C LEU A 150 5.89 -4.08 2.83
N GLU A 151 6.93 -4.87 2.56
CA GLU A 151 6.80 -6.26 2.07
C GLU A 151 6.38 -7.25 3.18
N LYS A 152 6.46 -6.85 4.45
CA LYS A 152 6.19 -7.71 5.62
C LYS A 152 5.15 -7.10 6.56
N PRO A 153 3.91 -6.89 6.11
CA PRO A 153 2.90 -6.14 6.85
C PRO A 153 2.47 -6.81 8.18
N PHE A 154 2.62 -8.12 8.32
CA PHE A 154 2.20 -8.87 9.52
C PHE A 154 3.24 -8.91 10.65
N ARG A 155 4.42 -8.32 10.46
CA ARG A 155 5.59 -8.52 11.35
C ARG A 155 5.39 -8.05 12.79
N PHE A 156 4.45 -7.13 13.02
CA PHE A 156 4.13 -6.62 14.36
C PHE A 156 3.09 -7.47 15.11
N LEU A 157 2.55 -8.54 14.52
CA LEU A 157 1.63 -9.44 15.23
C LEU A 157 2.39 -10.28 16.27
N ASP A 158 1.76 -10.55 17.41
CA ASP A 158 2.49 -11.03 18.59
C ASP A 158 2.78 -12.53 18.63
N GLY A 159 2.05 -13.34 17.85
CA GLY A 159 2.23 -14.78 17.77
C GLY A 159 2.01 -15.52 19.07
N LYS A 160 1.31 -14.91 20.04
CA LYS A 160 1.08 -15.51 21.36
C LYS A 160 0.10 -16.65 21.27
N ARG A 161 0.40 -17.74 21.99
CA ARG A 161 -0.55 -18.86 22.13
C ARG A 161 -1.78 -18.48 22.95
N ASP A 162 -1.58 -17.71 24.03
CA ASP A 162 -2.61 -17.25 24.96
C ASP A 162 -2.14 -16.02 25.76
N GLY A 163 -2.97 -15.55 26.70
CA GLY A 163 -2.67 -14.35 27.50
C GLY A 163 -1.49 -14.49 28.48
N THR A 164 -1.03 -15.71 28.77
CA THR A 164 0.11 -15.98 29.66
C THR A 164 1.43 -16.05 28.92
N ASP A 165 1.39 -16.30 27.60
CA ASP A 165 2.55 -16.32 26.74
C ASP A 165 3.16 -14.91 26.59
N LYS A 166 4.35 -14.72 27.17
CA LYS A 166 5.06 -13.44 27.13
C LYS A 166 5.85 -13.27 25.83
N THR A 167 6.29 -14.37 25.24
CA THR A 167 7.26 -14.41 24.14
C THR A 167 6.58 -14.47 22.78
N GLY A 168 5.57 -15.33 22.64
CA GLY A 168 4.98 -15.66 21.34
C GLY A 168 5.91 -16.49 20.44
N ASP A 169 5.37 -16.96 19.32
CA ASP A 169 6.13 -17.63 18.26
C ASP A 169 6.76 -16.59 17.32
N LEU A 170 8.09 -16.55 17.29
CA LEU A 170 8.86 -15.64 16.42
C LEU A 170 8.61 -15.89 14.92
N SER A 171 8.22 -17.11 14.54
CA SER A 171 7.91 -17.48 13.15
C SER A 171 6.47 -17.17 12.76
N PHE A 172 5.63 -16.70 13.69
CA PHE A 172 4.20 -16.49 13.45
C PHE A 172 3.94 -15.55 12.27
N SER A 173 4.64 -14.41 12.22
CA SER A 173 4.44 -13.43 11.14
C SER A 173 4.76 -13.99 9.75
N GLU A 174 5.78 -14.85 9.64
CA GLU A 174 6.16 -15.50 8.38
C GLU A 174 5.14 -16.55 7.95
N ARG A 175 4.58 -17.31 8.91
CA ARG A 175 3.51 -18.28 8.63
C ARG A 175 2.22 -17.59 8.18
N ILE A 176 1.88 -16.46 8.79
CA ILE A 176 0.72 -15.65 8.41
C ILE A 176 0.93 -15.03 7.02
N GLN A 177 2.14 -14.55 6.72
CA GLN A 177 2.50 -14.07 5.39
C GLN A 177 2.38 -15.19 4.33
N TYR A 178 2.88 -16.39 4.62
CA TYR A 178 2.71 -17.53 3.72
C TYR A 178 1.23 -17.90 3.51
N LEU A 179 0.41 -17.89 4.57
CA LEU A 179 -1.02 -18.15 4.45
C LEU A 179 -1.72 -17.10 3.57
N TYR A 180 -1.35 -15.83 3.71
CA TYR A 180 -1.81 -14.75 2.84
C TYR A 180 -1.49 -15.05 1.37
N GLU A 181 -0.25 -15.45 1.07
CA GLU A 181 0.18 -15.79 -0.30
C GLU A 181 -0.66 -16.94 -0.89
N ARG A 182 -0.93 -17.99 -0.10
CA ARG A 182 -1.81 -19.10 -0.51
C ARG A 182 -3.25 -18.66 -0.75
N TYR A 183 -3.77 -17.75 0.08
CA TYR A 183 -5.10 -17.17 -0.13
C TYR A 183 -5.12 -16.30 -1.38
N TYR A 184 -4.06 -15.53 -1.64
CA TYR A 184 -3.97 -14.66 -2.80
C TYR A 184 -3.92 -15.48 -4.09
N GLU A 185 -3.16 -16.59 -4.14
CA GLU A 185 -3.19 -17.54 -5.26
C GLU A 185 -4.59 -18.10 -5.55
N SER A 186 -5.40 -18.29 -4.49
CA SER A 186 -6.73 -18.89 -4.61
C SER A 186 -7.82 -17.86 -4.92
N SER A 187 -7.72 -16.66 -4.34
CA SER A 187 -8.70 -15.58 -4.45
C SER A 187 -8.06 -14.23 -4.08
N PRO A 188 -7.47 -13.51 -5.05
CA PRO A 188 -6.75 -12.25 -4.81
C PRO A 188 -7.56 -11.22 -4.02
N VAL A 189 -8.79 -10.92 -4.46
CA VAL A 189 -9.66 -9.91 -3.84
C VAL A 189 -9.98 -10.24 -2.39
N ASN A 190 -10.32 -11.50 -2.09
CA ASN A 190 -10.65 -11.92 -0.73
C ASN A 190 -9.42 -11.96 0.18
N ALA A 191 -8.26 -12.36 -0.36
CA ALA A 191 -7.01 -12.37 0.40
C ALA A 191 -6.58 -10.95 0.80
N VAL A 192 -6.65 -10.01 -0.15
CA VAL A 192 -6.39 -8.59 0.08
C VAL A 192 -7.34 -8.01 1.13
N TRP A 193 -8.63 -8.31 1.03
CA TRP A 193 -9.63 -7.89 2.01
C TRP A 193 -9.31 -8.45 3.40
N TRP A 194 -9.00 -9.74 3.49
CA TRP A 194 -8.63 -10.39 4.74
C TRP A 194 -7.40 -9.75 5.38
N LYS A 195 -6.37 -9.43 4.59
CA LYS A 195 -5.18 -8.70 5.06
C LYS A 195 -5.56 -7.33 5.62
N SER A 196 -6.32 -6.52 4.87
CA SER A 196 -6.75 -5.19 5.29
C SER A 196 -7.54 -5.22 6.60
N VAL A 197 -8.54 -6.10 6.72
CA VAL A 197 -9.34 -6.26 7.94
C VAL A 197 -8.48 -6.73 9.11
N THR A 198 -7.58 -7.69 8.89
CA THR A 198 -6.69 -8.20 9.95
C THR A 198 -5.81 -7.08 10.51
N LEU A 199 -5.20 -6.28 9.63
CA LEU A 199 -4.33 -5.17 10.01
C LEU A 199 -5.12 -4.04 10.67
N SER A 200 -6.34 -3.75 10.20
CA SER A 200 -7.25 -2.76 10.78
C SER A 200 -7.61 -3.13 12.22
N LEU A 201 -8.11 -4.35 12.44
CA LEU A 201 -8.45 -4.85 13.78
C LEU A 201 -7.23 -4.89 14.72
N ALA A 202 -6.06 -5.24 14.18
CA ALA A 202 -4.83 -5.23 14.94
C ALA A 202 -4.31 -3.82 15.25
N ASN A 203 -4.86 -2.76 14.67
CA ASN A 203 -4.42 -1.38 14.87
C ASN A 203 -5.53 -0.41 15.30
N LEU A 204 -6.72 -0.90 15.71
CA LEU A 204 -7.82 -0.06 16.20
C LEU A 204 -7.37 0.90 17.29
N LYS A 205 -7.68 2.20 17.14
CA LYS A 205 -7.34 3.25 18.11
C LYS A 205 -8.60 3.95 18.62
N GLU A 206 -8.51 4.44 19.86
CA GLU A 206 -9.67 5.02 20.55
C GLU A 206 -10.13 6.33 19.90
N ASP A 207 -9.31 6.98 19.10
CA ASP A 207 -9.63 8.18 18.34
C ASP A 207 -10.03 7.90 16.88
N ASP A 208 -10.20 6.63 16.47
CA ASP A 208 -10.69 6.31 15.14
C ASP A 208 -12.10 6.84 14.92
N MET A 209 -12.35 7.41 13.74
CA MET A 209 -13.70 7.84 13.32
C MET A 209 -14.64 6.65 13.09
N ALA A 210 -14.05 5.48 12.87
CA ALA A 210 -14.70 4.28 12.40
C ALA A 210 -14.91 3.30 13.56
N LYS A 211 -15.74 3.70 14.55
CA LYS A 211 -16.06 2.89 15.74
C LYS A 211 -17.41 2.22 15.59
N SER A 212 -17.51 1.00 16.11
CA SER A 212 -18.78 0.33 16.34
C SER A 212 -19.22 0.55 17.79
N SER A 213 -20.52 0.77 18.01
CA SER A 213 -21.11 0.77 19.36
C SER A 213 -21.01 -0.59 20.07
N ARG A 214 -20.59 -1.64 19.35
CA ARG A 214 -20.37 -3.00 19.86
C ARG A 214 -18.91 -3.34 20.09
N ASP A 215 -18.00 -2.40 19.81
CA ASP A 215 -16.58 -2.64 20.02
C ASP A 215 -16.27 -2.80 21.51
N LYS A 216 -15.34 -3.71 21.81
CA LYS A 216 -14.83 -3.88 23.17
C LYS A 216 -13.73 -2.84 23.40
N THR A 217 -14.09 -1.75 24.06
CA THR A 217 -13.15 -0.70 24.46
C THR A 217 -12.67 -0.90 25.91
N PRO A 218 -11.43 -0.48 26.24
CA PRO A 218 -10.43 0.11 25.35
C PRO A 218 -9.82 -0.92 24.37
N TYR A 219 -9.29 -0.45 23.24
CA TYR A 219 -8.69 -1.29 22.18
C TYR A 219 -7.30 -1.82 22.57
N GLU A 220 -7.21 -2.61 23.64
CA GLU A 220 -5.92 -3.02 24.20
C GLU A 220 -5.03 -3.77 23.21
N PHE A 221 -5.61 -4.61 22.34
CA PHE A 221 -4.84 -5.31 21.31
C PHE A 221 -4.24 -4.34 20.30
N GLY A 222 -5.03 -3.34 19.86
CA GLY A 222 -4.56 -2.27 18.98
C GLY A 222 -3.40 -1.49 19.59
N ASP A 223 -3.51 -1.09 20.87
CA ASP A 223 -2.43 -0.40 21.59
C ASP A 223 -1.15 -1.23 21.67
N ARG A 224 -1.27 -2.52 22.02
CA ARG A 224 -0.11 -3.42 22.11
C ARG A 224 0.56 -3.63 20.76
N SER A 225 -0.22 -3.81 19.70
CA SER A 225 0.26 -3.98 18.33
C SER A 225 0.97 -2.73 17.82
N ARG A 226 0.40 -1.53 18.00
CA ARG A 226 1.05 -0.26 17.64
C ARG A 226 2.37 -0.05 18.39
N LYS A 227 2.41 -0.36 19.69
CA LYS A 227 3.66 -0.32 20.48
C LYS A 227 4.70 -1.31 19.93
N ARG A 228 4.29 -2.52 19.54
CA ARG A 228 5.20 -3.51 18.94
C ARG A 228 5.73 -3.02 17.60
N GLN A 229 4.87 -2.49 16.75
CA GLN A 229 5.27 -1.90 15.47
C GLN A 229 6.29 -0.77 15.66
N ALA A 230 6.03 0.16 16.58
CA ALA A 230 6.94 1.27 16.88
C ALA A 230 8.30 0.78 17.42
N ASN A 231 8.31 -0.26 18.27
CA ASN A 231 9.53 -0.86 18.79
C ASN A 231 10.32 -1.60 17.70
N MET A 232 9.63 -2.31 16.80
CA MET A 232 10.24 -2.96 15.66
C MET A 232 10.88 -1.94 14.71
N ALA A 233 10.17 -0.87 14.38
CA ALA A 233 10.67 0.23 13.55
C ALA A 233 11.91 0.89 14.17
N LYS A 234 11.88 1.14 15.48
CA LYS A 234 13.06 1.60 16.25
C LYS A 234 14.23 0.63 16.12
N GLY A 235 13.99 -0.67 16.30
CA GLY A 235 15.02 -1.70 16.18
C GLY A 235 15.65 -1.76 14.79
N LEU A 236 14.87 -1.53 13.72
CA LEU A 236 15.39 -1.47 12.35
C LEU A 236 16.27 -0.23 12.13
N ALA A 237 15.86 0.94 12.63
CA ALA A 237 16.68 2.16 12.58
C ALA A 237 18.01 1.96 13.35
N ASP A 238 17.95 1.37 14.54
CA ASP A 238 19.14 1.05 15.34
C ASP A 238 20.07 0.06 14.63
N GLN A 239 19.52 -0.98 14.00
CA GLN A 239 20.29 -1.94 13.20
C GLN A 239 20.96 -1.29 12.00
N LEU A 240 20.26 -0.39 11.29
CA LEU A 240 20.84 0.34 10.16
C LEU A 240 21.97 1.27 10.61
N LEU A 241 21.82 1.96 11.74
CA LEU A 241 22.89 2.80 12.31
C LEU A 241 24.08 2.00 12.81
N ALA A 242 23.87 0.76 13.27
CA ALA A 242 24.93 -0.16 13.65
C ALA A 242 25.59 -0.87 12.46
N ASP A 243 25.03 -0.72 11.25
CA ASP A 243 25.54 -1.37 10.06
C ASP A 243 26.87 -0.75 9.61
N SER A 244 27.92 -1.56 9.62
CA SER A 244 29.28 -1.09 9.27
C SER A 244 29.37 -0.50 7.87
N LEU A 245 28.57 -0.92 6.89
CA LEU A 245 28.60 -0.36 5.54
C LEU A 245 27.86 0.98 5.47
N PHE A 246 26.80 1.13 6.26
CA PHE A 246 26.05 2.38 6.34
C PHE A 246 26.85 3.46 7.06
N GLN A 247 27.51 3.09 8.15
CA GLN A 247 28.40 3.98 8.91
C GLN A 247 29.51 4.60 8.05
N LEU A 248 30.01 3.88 7.03
CA LEU A 248 31.02 4.42 6.11
C LEU A 248 30.53 5.61 5.27
N LEU A 249 29.21 5.79 5.15
CA LEU A 249 28.60 6.90 4.43
C LEU A 249 28.21 8.06 5.37
N LEU A 250 28.23 7.86 6.67
CA LEU A 250 27.80 8.86 7.65
C LEU A 250 28.94 9.80 8.00
N ARG A 251 28.63 11.08 8.16
CA ARG A 251 29.59 12.06 8.66
C ARG A 251 29.95 11.77 10.11
N GLU A 252 31.19 12.09 10.47
CA GLU A 252 31.61 12.13 11.86
C GLU A 252 30.87 13.26 12.59
N LEU A 253 30.47 13.00 13.84
CA LEU A 253 29.71 13.94 14.66
C LEU A 253 30.56 14.40 15.83
N ALA A 254 30.37 15.64 16.26
CA ALA A 254 31.25 16.29 17.24
C ALA A 254 30.99 15.84 18.68
N GLY A 255 29.85 15.22 18.96
CA GLY A 255 29.51 14.77 20.31
C GLY A 255 28.21 13.97 20.43
N ALA A 256 27.97 13.47 21.65
CA ALA A 256 26.87 12.57 21.97
C ALA A 256 25.47 13.17 21.72
N GLU A 257 25.31 14.49 21.80
CA GLU A 257 24.04 15.16 21.50
C GLU A 257 23.65 15.02 20.03
N GLU A 258 24.60 15.25 19.11
CA GLU A 258 24.37 15.06 17.68
C GLU A 258 24.14 13.58 17.33
N GLU A 259 24.85 12.67 17.99
CA GLU A 259 24.63 11.23 17.81
C GLU A 259 23.23 10.81 18.25
N THR A 260 22.77 11.38 19.37
CA THR A 260 21.40 11.18 19.88
C THR A 260 20.38 11.73 18.89
N ALA A 261 20.58 12.95 18.39
CA ALA A 261 19.70 13.56 17.40
C ALA A 261 19.65 12.77 16.08
N ARG A 262 20.79 12.28 15.58
CA ARG A 262 20.88 11.39 14.40
C ARG A 262 20.00 10.16 14.58
N ARG A 263 20.14 9.51 15.73
CA ARG A 263 19.40 8.31 16.08
C ARG A 263 17.90 8.59 16.23
N GLU A 264 17.52 9.61 17.00
CA GLU A 264 16.12 9.93 17.26
C GLU A 264 15.36 10.31 15.99
N ARG A 265 15.99 11.10 15.10
CA ARG A 265 15.38 11.44 13.80
C ARG A 265 15.18 10.20 12.93
N LEU A 266 16.15 9.28 12.87
CA LEU A 266 15.98 8.05 12.08
C LEU A 266 14.91 7.13 12.68
N VAL A 267 14.88 6.99 14.01
CA VAL A 267 13.85 6.20 14.71
C VAL A 267 12.47 6.77 14.44
N LYS A 268 12.30 8.09 14.54
CA LYS A 268 11.03 8.77 14.24
C LYS A 268 10.61 8.53 12.80
N LEU A 269 11.53 8.69 11.84
CA LEU A 269 11.28 8.41 10.41
C LEU A 269 10.74 6.98 10.21
N PHE A 270 11.42 5.97 10.77
CA PHE A 270 10.99 4.57 10.66
C PHE A 270 9.63 4.31 11.32
N GLN A 271 9.38 4.90 12.49
CA GLN A 271 8.11 4.74 13.21
C GLN A 271 6.93 5.39 12.48
N ASP A 272 7.12 6.62 11.99
CA ASP A 272 6.11 7.33 11.20
C ASP A 272 5.82 6.58 9.90
N THR A 273 6.85 6.04 9.25
CA THR A 273 6.71 5.23 8.05
C THR A 273 5.97 3.93 8.31
N ALA A 274 6.32 3.19 9.37
CA ALA A 274 5.63 1.93 9.71
C ALA A 274 4.13 2.14 9.95
N ARG A 275 3.78 3.25 10.63
CA ARG A 275 2.40 3.67 10.86
C ARG A 275 1.70 4.00 9.53
N ALA A 276 2.33 4.82 8.68
CA ALA A 276 1.77 5.21 7.39
C ALA A 276 1.53 3.99 6.48
N LEU A 277 2.51 3.11 6.31
CA LEU A 277 2.38 1.93 5.46
C LEU A 277 1.28 0.97 5.94
N THR A 278 1.09 0.85 7.25
CA THR A 278 -0.02 0.06 7.81
C THR A 278 -1.37 0.70 7.51
N ASN A 279 -1.47 2.02 7.65
CA ASN A 279 -2.67 2.75 7.26
C ASN A 279 -2.95 2.58 5.76
N HIS A 280 -1.93 2.52 4.91
CA HIS A 280 -2.09 2.29 3.47
C HIS A 280 -2.72 0.92 3.19
N GLU A 281 -2.28 -0.14 3.88
CA GLU A 281 -2.91 -1.48 3.81
C GLU A 281 -4.39 -1.45 4.23
N VAL A 282 -4.73 -0.67 5.24
CA VAL A 282 -6.11 -0.55 5.73
C VAL A 282 -6.98 0.26 4.77
N MET A 283 -6.50 1.41 4.29
CA MET A 283 -7.28 2.35 3.48
C MET A 283 -7.47 1.92 2.02
N LEU A 284 -6.42 1.40 1.39
CA LEU A 284 -6.45 1.04 -0.04
C LEU A 284 -6.31 -0.48 -0.26
N GLY A 285 -5.58 -1.17 0.62
CA GLY A 285 -5.28 -2.59 0.43
C GLY A 285 -4.56 -2.85 -0.89
N GLY A 286 -4.93 -3.93 -1.57
CA GLY A 286 -4.26 -4.43 -2.76
C GLY A 286 -3.00 -5.25 -2.46
N GLN A 287 -2.55 -5.96 -3.48
CA GLN A 287 -1.23 -6.57 -3.51
C GLN A 287 -0.20 -5.51 -3.85
N VAL A 288 0.73 -5.26 -2.92
CA VAL A 288 1.83 -4.33 -3.16
C VAL A 288 2.85 -4.99 -4.07
N LYS A 289 3.27 -4.26 -5.10
CA LYS A 289 4.43 -4.57 -5.93
C LYS A 289 5.41 -3.42 -5.86
N VAL A 290 6.66 -3.77 -5.60
CA VAL A 290 7.78 -2.82 -5.55
C VAL A 290 8.58 -2.94 -6.84
N HIS A 291 8.66 -1.85 -7.61
CA HIS A 291 9.40 -1.76 -8.86
C HIS A 291 10.85 -1.35 -8.57
N GLN A 292 11.78 -2.26 -8.86
CA GLN A 292 13.21 -2.17 -8.59
C GLN A 292 14.03 -2.35 -9.87
N LEU A 293 15.36 -2.28 -9.79
CA LEU A 293 16.27 -2.27 -10.94
C LEU A 293 16.01 -3.39 -11.97
N PRO A 294 15.73 -4.67 -11.59
CA PRO A 294 15.47 -5.72 -12.58
C PRO A 294 14.27 -5.43 -13.49
N GLU A 295 13.32 -4.60 -13.05
CA GLU A 295 12.16 -4.19 -13.84
C GLU A 295 12.36 -2.82 -14.50
N LEU A 296 13.41 -2.09 -14.13
CA LEU A 296 13.66 -0.69 -14.50
C LEU A 296 15.04 -0.53 -15.16
N GLU A 297 15.56 -1.55 -15.86
CA GLU A 297 16.94 -1.57 -16.36
C GLU A 297 17.29 -0.41 -17.31
N LYS A 298 16.30 0.13 -18.02
CA LYS A 298 16.45 1.25 -18.97
C LYS A 298 15.58 2.42 -18.53
N PHE A 299 16.17 3.61 -18.58
CA PHE A 299 15.47 4.84 -18.30
C PHE A 299 14.45 5.13 -19.41
N ASP A 300 13.18 5.02 -19.07
CA ASP A 300 12.05 5.21 -19.99
C ASP A 300 10.84 5.76 -19.21
N THR A 301 10.68 7.07 -19.24
CA THR A 301 9.57 7.82 -18.62
C THR A 301 8.21 7.48 -19.22
N SER A 302 8.16 7.01 -20.47
CA SER A 302 6.90 6.61 -21.13
C SER A 302 6.25 5.39 -20.48
N THR A 303 7.02 4.61 -19.70
CA THR A 303 6.47 3.52 -18.87
C THR A 303 5.61 4.04 -17.73
N GLY A 304 5.77 5.31 -17.34
CA GLY A 304 5.12 5.91 -16.18
C GLY A 304 5.62 5.37 -14.83
N LEU A 305 6.63 4.50 -14.79
CA LEU A 305 7.07 3.82 -13.56
C LEU A 305 8.27 4.48 -12.87
N MET A 306 8.99 5.36 -13.57
CA MET A 306 10.23 5.96 -13.08
C MET A 306 10.36 7.43 -13.48
N PHE A 307 11.16 8.16 -12.71
CA PHE A 307 11.58 9.53 -12.99
C PHE A 307 13.02 9.74 -12.51
N SER A 308 13.67 10.77 -13.03
CA SER A 308 15.04 11.10 -12.75
C SER A 308 15.20 11.79 -11.40
N ALA A 309 16.22 11.40 -10.64
CA ALA A 309 16.62 12.15 -9.45
C ALA A 309 16.98 13.58 -9.84
N LYS A 310 16.63 14.55 -8.99
CA LYS A 310 16.67 15.99 -9.26
C LYS A 310 17.91 16.43 -10.05
N GLN A 311 17.68 17.17 -11.14
CA GLN A 311 18.73 17.66 -12.04
C GLN A 311 19.17 19.09 -11.69
N GLU A 312 20.38 19.47 -12.11
CA GLU A 312 20.79 20.88 -12.15
C GLU A 312 19.95 21.64 -13.19
N ASP A 313 19.64 22.91 -12.92
CA ASP A 313 18.92 23.79 -13.83
C ASP A 313 19.79 25.00 -14.21
N PRO A 314 20.15 25.21 -15.50
CA PRO A 314 19.90 24.33 -16.65
C PRO A 314 20.83 23.11 -16.70
N PRO A 315 20.40 21.96 -17.26
CA PRO A 315 21.19 20.73 -17.24
C PRO A 315 22.33 20.74 -18.27
N LEU A 316 23.58 20.61 -17.79
CA LEU A 316 24.76 20.34 -18.63
C LEU A 316 24.82 18.88 -19.13
N TYR A 317 24.10 17.99 -18.46
CA TYR A 317 24.05 16.56 -18.74
C TYR A 317 22.60 16.11 -18.73
N VAL A 318 22.15 15.51 -19.83
CA VAL A 318 20.78 15.03 -19.99
C VAL A 318 20.74 13.51 -19.95
N PRO A 319 19.61 12.90 -19.52
CA PRO A 319 19.42 11.46 -19.61
C PRO A 319 19.69 10.97 -21.03
N LYS A 320 20.52 9.93 -21.16
CA LYS A 320 20.72 9.26 -22.43
C LYS A 320 19.41 8.58 -22.83
N PRO A 321 18.91 8.73 -24.08
CA PRO A 321 17.71 8.03 -24.53
C PRO A 321 17.86 6.52 -24.32
N ARG A 322 16.94 5.92 -23.55
CA ARG A 322 17.00 4.50 -23.14
C ARG A 322 18.33 4.11 -22.49
N GLY A 323 18.98 5.05 -21.82
CA GLY A 323 20.19 4.85 -21.04
C GLY A 323 19.96 3.84 -19.91
N ARG A 324 21.03 3.17 -19.47
CA ARG A 324 20.91 2.22 -18.37
C ARG A 324 20.58 2.96 -17.08
N VAL A 325 19.67 2.40 -16.29
CA VAL A 325 19.51 2.80 -14.90
C VAL A 325 20.67 2.22 -14.10
N ILE A 326 21.28 3.06 -13.28
CA ILE A 326 22.49 2.76 -12.50
C ILE A 326 22.12 2.46 -11.04
N LEU A 327 21.21 3.26 -10.49
CA LEU A 327 20.73 3.16 -9.12
C LEU A 327 19.26 3.54 -9.07
N VAL A 328 18.44 2.70 -8.46
CA VAL A 328 17.11 3.06 -7.97
C VAL A 328 17.30 3.61 -6.56
N VAL A 329 17.09 4.92 -6.38
CA VAL A 329 17.23 5.60 -5.08
C VAL A 329 16.02 5.25 -4.22
N ARG A 330 14.83 5.52 -4.74
CA ARG A 330 13.56 5.12 -4.16
C ARG A 330 12.83 4.19 -5.13
N PRO A 331 12.39 2.99 -4.72
CA PRO A 331 11.60 2.12 -5.57
C PRO A 331 10.23 2.69 -5.92
N GLY A 332 9.68 2.29 -7.06
CA GLY A 332 8.29 2.59 -7.41
C GLY A 332 7.34 1.65 -6.68
N VAL A 333 6.12 2.11 -6.37
CA VAL A 333 5.12 1.31 -5.65
C VAL A 333 3.81 1.30 -6.42
N CYS A 334 3.36 0.10 -6.78
CA CYS A 334 2.05 -0.17 -7.34
C CYS A 334 1.22 -1.05 -6.39
N ARG A 335 -0.08 -0.81 -6.34
CA ARG A 335 -1.06 -1.68 -5.65
C ARG A 335 -1.99 -2.27 -6.68
N TYR A 336 -2.04 -3.59 -6.76
CA TYR A 336 -2.90 -4.37 -7.67
C TYR A 336 -4.05 -5.01 -6.91
N ASP A 337 -5.09 -5.44 -7.62
CA ASP A 337 -6.25 -6.13 -7.06
C ASP A 337 -6.87 -5.40 -5.86
N THR A 338 -6.90 -4.06 -5.91
CA THR A 338 -7.53 -3.28 -4.85
C THR A 338 -9.02 -3.63 -4.78
N PRO A 339 -9.58 -3.81 -3.58
CA PRO A 339 -10.94 -4.33 -3.44
C PRO A 339 -11.96 -3.24 -3.83
N ILE A 340 -12.41 -3.22 -5.10
CA ILE A 340 -13.37 -2.22 -5.59
C ILE A 340 -14.70 -2.30 -4.82
N ARG A 341 -15.14 -3.53 -4.48
CA ARG A 341 -16.33 -3.79 -3.66
C ARG A 341 -16.13 -5.02 -2.78
N TYR A 342 -16.83 -5.07 -1.65
CA TYR A 342 -16.97 -6.31 -0.88
C TYR A 342 -17.70 -7.34 -1.75
N VAL A 343 -17.05 -8.47 -2.02
CA VAL A 343 -17.62 -9.58 -2.80
C VAL A 343 -18.03 -10.67 -1.80
N PRO A 344 -19.29 -10.70 -1.31
CA PRO A 344 -19.73 -11.80 -0.47
C PRO A 344 -19.64 -13.11 -1.26
N PHE A 345 -19.31 -14.20 -0.55
CA PHE A 345 -19.45 -15.53 -1.10
C PHE A 345 -20.90 -15.73 -1.59
N SER A 346 -21.06 -15.90 -2.90
CA SER A 346 -22.34 -16.09 -3.56
C SER A 346 -22.36 -17.42 -4.28
N HIS A 347 -23.47 -18.15 -4.17
CA HIS A 347 -23.71 -19.35 -4.97
C HIS A 347 -23.96 -19.03 -6.45
N ARG A 348 -24.03 -17.75 -6.83
CA ARG A 348 -24.12 -17.31 -8.23
C ARG A 348 -22.74 -16.83 -8.69
N PRO A 349 -22.27 -17.25 -9.88
CA PRO A 349 -21.10 -16.65 -10.51
C PRO A 349 -21.30 -15.14 -10.61
N LEU A 350 -20.31 -14.36 -10.16
CA LEU A 350 -20.30 -12.92 -10.36
C LEU A 350 -20.24 -12.65 -11.87
N ARG A 351 -21.11 -11.78 -12.35
CA ARG A 351 -21.01 -11.29 -13.73
C ARG A 351 -19.94 -10.21 -13.74
N LEU A 352 -18.84 -10.46 -14.44
CA LEU A 352 -17.71 -9.51 -14.57
C LEU A 352 -18.16 -8.13 -15.05
N GLU A 353 -19.22 -8.09 -15.86
CA GLU A 353 -19.90 -6.91 -16.41
C GLU A 353 -20.39 -5.92 -15.33
N GLU A 354 -20.59 -6.35 -14.08
CA GLU A 354 -21.05 -5.49 -12.97
C GLU A 354 -19.89 -4.76 -12.24
N LEU A 355 -18.64 -5.05 -12.61
CA LEU A 355 -17.40 -4.49 -12.04
C LEU A 355 -16.64 -3.58 -13.01
N GLU A 356 -17.14 -3.41 -14.24
CA GLU A 356 -16.51 -2.56 -15.25
C GLU A 356 -16.67 -1.07 -14.90
N GLY A 357 -15.58 -0.39 -14.57
CA GLY A 357 -15.54 1.07 -14.46
C GLY A 357 -14.53 1.66 -13.47
N GLU A 358 -14.14 0.92 -12.43
CA GLU A 358 -13.18 1.41 -11.42
C GLU A 358 -11.80 0.74 -11.57
N PRO A 359 -10.70 1.48 -11.44
CA PRO A 359 -9.36 0.89 -11.54
C PRO A 359 -9.07 -0.04 -10.34
N THR A 360 -8.63 -1.26 -10.64
CA THR A 360 -8.15 -2.25 -9.66
C THR A 360 -6.66 -2.08 -9.32
N SER A 361 -5.99 -1.14 -9.99
CA SER A 361 -4.54 -0.96 -9.91
C SER A 361 -4.18 0.50 -9.79
N TRP A 362 -3.26 0.81 -8.88
CA TRP A 362 -2.89 2.18 -8.54
C TRP A 362 -1.38 2.31 -8.41
N LEU A 363 -0.79 3.19 -9.22
CA LEU A 363 0.58 3.66 -9.04
C LEU A 363 0.58 4.71 -7.92
N ILE A 364 1.25 4.40 -6.82
CA ILE A 364 1.31 5.27 -5.63
C ILE A 364 2.50 6.21 -5.69
N CYS A 365 3.65 5.73 -6.14
CA CYS A 365 4.82 6.56 -6.40
C CYS A 365 5.67 5.95 -7.52
N LYS A 366 6.34 6.81 -8.30
CA LYS A 366 7.32 6.40 -9.29
C LYS A 366 8.66 6.10 -8.62
N ALA A 367 9.44 5.24 -9.26
CA ALA A 367 10.81 5.00 -8.87
C ALA A 367 11.67 6.23 -9.16
N GLU A 368 12.41 6.72 -8.17
CA GLU A 368 13.43 7.75 -8.35
C GLU A 368 14.74 7.06 -8.75
N VAL A 369 15.31 7.44 -9.90
CA VAL A 369 16.48 6.73 -10.44
C VAL A 369 17.62 7.65 -10.87
N LEU A 370 18.84 7.12 -10.74
CA LEU A 370 20.04 7.61 -11.43
C LEU A 370 20.27 6.77 -12.68
N MET A 371 20.57 7.44 -13.79
CA MET A 371 20.76 6.82 -15.10
C MET A 371 22.02 7.33 -15.79
N GLU A 372 22.41 6.64 -16.86
CA GLU A 372 23.42 7.13 -17.79
C GLU A 372 23.02 8.49 -18.36
N LYS A 373 23.93 9.47 -18.26
CA LYS A 373 23.75 10.80 -18.84
C LYS A 373 24.79 11.07 -19.92
N VAL A 374 24.42 11.89 -20.90
CA VAL A 374 25.29 12.39 -21.95
C VAL A 374 25.42 13.90 -21.84
N ARG A 375 26.60 14.44 -22.17
CA ARG A 375 26.81 15.88 -22.21
C ARG A 375 25.99 16.48 -23.35
N THR A 376 25.34 17.61 -23.10
CA THR A 376 24.64 18.34 -24.15
C THR A 376 25.66 19.09 -25.01
N ASP A 377 25.94 18.55 -26.20
CA ASP A 377 26.68 19.28 -27.23
C ASP A 377 25.69 20.13 -28.03
N ARG A 378 25.67 21.44 -27.75
CA ARG A 378 25.10 22.57 -28.53
C ARG A 378 24.05 23.38 -27.79
N SER A 379 24.28 24.69 -27.80
CA SER A 379 23.35 25.76 -27.46
C SER A 379 22.15 25.90 -28.43
N SER A 380 21.84 24.89 -29.26
CA SER A 380 20.81 24.97 -30.30
C SER A 380 19.56 24.14 -30.02
N ASP A 381 19.66 23.10 -29.19
CA ASP A 381 18.51 22.26 -28.87
C ASP A 381 18.07 22.67 -27.47
N LYS A 382 16.97 23.43 -27.38
CA LYS A 382 16.31 23.67 -26.09
C LYS A 382 15.99 22.30 -25.52
N TYR A 383 16.67 21.90 -24.45
CA TYR A 383 16.26 20.76 -23.67
C TYR A 383 14.85 21.06 -23.14
N GLU A 384 13.86 20.38 -23.72
CA GLU A 384 12.52 20.37 -23.17
C GLU A 384 12.50 19.30 -22.09
N SER A 385 12.24 19.74 -20.85
CA SER A 385 11.97 18.84 -19.73
C SER A 385 10.80 17.94 -20.10
N ASP A 386 10.99 16.61 -20.02
CA ASP A 386 9.91 15.67 -20.18
C ASP A 386 8.86 15.89 -19.07
N PRO A 387 7.60 16.23 -19.40
CA PRO A 387 6.55 16.45 -18.39
C PRO A 387 6.21 15.19 -17.58
N GLU A 388 6.60 14.00 -18.04
CA GLU A 388 6.45 12.74 -17.31
C GLU A 388 7.62 12.43 -16.39
N ASP A 389 8.71 13.20 -16.47
CA ASP A 389 9.91 13.08 -15.62
C ASP A 389 9.73 13.77 -14.26
N ARG A 390 8.64 13.40 -13.59
CA ARG A 390 8.29 13.82 -12.24
C ARG A 390 7.53 12.70 -11.55
N ASP A 391 7.60 12.69 -10.23
CA ASP A 391 6.81 11.77 -9.43
C ASP A 391 5.29 12.00 -9.62
N VAL A 392 4.51 11.04 -9.15
CA VAL A 392 3.05 11.10 -9.19
C VAL A 392 2.57 12.31 -8.37
N SER A 393 1.96 13.28 -9.03
CA SER A 393 1.33 14.40 -8.35
C SER A 393 0.08 13.93 -7.56
N PRO A 394 -0.21 14.52 -6.38
CA PRO A 394 -1.36 14.17 -5.53
C PRO A 394 -2.69 14.10 -6.28
#